data_AF-A0A970CR56-F1
#
_entry.id   AF-A0A970CR56-F1
#
_cell.length_a   1.000
_cell.length_b   1.000
_cell.length_c   1.000
_cell.angle_alpha   90.00
_cell.angle_beta   90.00
_cell.angle_gamma   90.00
#
_symmetry.space_group_name_H-M   'P 1'
#
loop_
_entity.id
_entity.type
_entity.pdbx_description
1 polymer ?
#
loop_
_entity_poly.entity_id
_entity_poly.type
_entity_poly.pdbx_seq_one_letter_code
_entity_poly.pdbx_strand_id
1 'polypeptide(L)'
;MQKRKSISIILVAILIIIAIIYYFTPKTFGQVINPSDVDHINVFDGNTGVGFTIDNPEDIKYIVENIQSKSMRRSGISIGRVGYLFSITYVDSNDKAIVSTFFINGEDTIRKDPFFYRCDGGLCVDYLEELENKLGD
;
A
#
# COMPACT_ATOMS: atom_id res chain seq x y z
N MET A 1 -3.53 -40.09 25.51
CA MET A 1 -2.81 -39.56 24.31
C MET A 1 -3.75 -39.09 23.21
N GLN A 2 -4.76 -39.86 22.79
CA GLN A 2 -5.69 -39.47 21.71
C GLN A 2 -6.44 -38.16 21.98
N LYS A 3 -7.04 -37.96 23.16
CA LYS A 3 -7.76 -36.71 23.51
C LYS A 3 -6.88 -35.45 23.43
N ARG A 4 -5.61 -35.52 23.89
CA ARG A 4 -4.64 -34.40 23.78
C ARG A 4 -4.25 -34.12 22.33
N LYS A 5 -4.06 -35.18 21.51
CA LYS A 5 -3.82 -35.04 20.06
C LYS A 5 -5.02 -34.42 19.35
N SER A 6 -6.25 -34.82 19.68
CA SER A 6 -7.48 -34.23 19.13
C SER A 6 -7.62 -32.75 19.48
N ILE A 7 -7.31 -32.34 20.72
CA ILE A 7 -7.31 -30.93 21.14
C ILE A 7 -6.27 -30.13 20.34
N SER A 8 -5.04 -30.64 20.18
CA SER A 8 -4.02 -29.98 19.35
C SER A 8 -4.45 -29.81 17.89
N ILE A 9 -5.09 -30.82 17.29
CA ILE A 9 -5.60 -30.74 15.91
C ILE A 9 -6.67 -29.65 15.80
N ILE A 10 -7.61 -29.58 16.75
CA ILE A 10 -8.66 -28.56 16.78
C ILE A 10 -8.03 -27.16 16.89
N LEU A 11 -7.03 -26.98 17.75
CA LEU A 11 -6.34 -25.68 17.89
C LEU A 11 -5.64 -25.26 16.58
N VAL A 12 -4.95 -26.18 15.90
CA VAL A 12 -4.32 -25.90 14.61
C VAL A 12 -5.37 -25.54 13.55
N ALA A 13 -6.49 -26.27 13.51
CA ALA A 13 -7.58 -25.96 12.57
C ALA A 13 -8.17 -24.56 12.81
N ILE A 14 -8.37 -24.15 14.08
CA ILE A 14 -8.83 -22.81 14.43
C ILE A 14 -7.84 -21.74 13.94
N LEU A 15 -6.53 -21.95 14.15
CA LEU A 15 -5.50 -21.02 13.67
C LEU A 15 -5.51 -20.87 12.15
N ILE A 16 -5.67 -21.98 11.42
CA ILE A 16 -5.77 -21.96 9.96
C ILE A 16 -7.00 -21.17 9.51
N ILE A 17 -8.16 -21.39 10.14
CA ILE A 17 -9.39 -20.66 9.81
C ILE A 17 -9.21 -19.16 10.05
N ILE A 18 -8.61 -18.76 11.17
CA ILE A 18 -8.31 -17.35 11.46
C ILE A 18 -7.38 -16.77 10.39
N ALA A 19 -6.34 -17.49 9.99
CA ALA A 19 -5.41 -17.05 8.95
C ALA A 19 -6.11 -16.88 7.58
N ILE A 20 -7.00 -17.81 7.22
CA ILE A 20 -7.82 -17.74 6.01
C ILE A 20 -8.72 -16.50 6.04
N ILE A 21 -9.49 -16.32 7.12
CA ILE A 21 -10.37 -15.15 7.29
C ILE A 21 -9.55 -13.86 7.18
N TYR A 22 -8.41 -13.79 7.88
CA TYR A 22 -7.51 -12.65 7.83
C TYR A 22 -7.00 -12.35 6.41
N TYR A 23 -6.62 -13.38 5.65
CA TYR A 23 -6.10 -13.25 4.29
C TYR A 23 -7.16 -12.68 3.34
N PHE A 24 -8.38 -13.22 3.39
CA PHE A 24 -9.48 -12.85 2.49
C PHE A 24 -10.25 -11.58 2.88
N THR A 25 -10.07 -11.07 4.11
CA THR A 25 -10.70 -9.81 4.54
C THR A 25 -10.11 -8.64 3.73
N PRO A 26 -10.94 -7.87 2.99
CA PRO A 26 -10.47 -6.68 2.28
C PRO A 26 -9.91 -5.63 3.23
N LYS A 27 -9.00 -4.80 2.71
CA LYS A 27 -8.37 -3.70 3.42
C LYS A 27 -8.37 -2.44 2.56
N THR A 28 -8.49 -1.32 3.23
CA THR A 28 -8.33 0.02 2.67
C THR A 28 -7.04 0.60 3.24
N PHE A 29 -6.21 1.17 2.39
CA PHE A 29 -4.92 1.73 2.81
C PHE A 29 -5.11 3.13 3.37
N GLY A 30 -4.39 3.45 4.45
CA GLY A 30 -4.30 4.82 4.94
C GLY A 30 -5.57 5.41 5.56
N GLN A 31 -6.65 4.65 5.83
CA GLN A 31 -7.93 5.18 6.34
C GLN A 31 -7.85 6.08 7.60
N VAL A 32 -6.76 5.98 8.36
CA VAL A 32 -6.53 6.77 9.58
C VAL A 32 -5.79 8.08 9.33
N ILE A 33 -5.36 8.33 8.09
CA ILE A 33 -4.53 9.47 7.71
C ILE A 33 -5.44 10.53 7.11
N ASN A 34 -5.48 11.71 7.70
CA ASN A 34 -6.10 12.85 7.03
C ASN A 34 -5.11 13.40 5.99
N PRO A 35 -5.53 13.73 4.75
CA PRO A 35 -4.68 14.46 3.82
C PRO A 35 -3.98 15.69 4.43
N SER A 36 -4.63 16.40 5.36
CA SER A 36 -4.03 17.56 6.04
C SER A 36 -2.89 17.22 6.99
N ASP A 37 -2.75 15.95 7.38
CA ASP A 37 -1.65 15.48 8.23
C ASP A 37 -0.38 15.19 7.41
N VAL A 38 -0.51 15.12 6.08
CA VAL A 38 0.59 14.90 5.14
C VAL A 38 1.12 16.25 4.68
N ASP A 39 2.36 16.55 5.03
CA ASP A 39 3.06 17.78 4.62
C ASP A 39 3.51 17.68 3.17
N HIS A 40 4.13 16.56 2.80
CA HIS A 40 4.50 16.24 1.43
C HIS A 40 4.56 14.72 1.18
N ILE A 41 4.56 14.35 -0.09
CA ILE A 41 4.71 12.96 -0.53
C ILE A 41 6.01 12.84 -1.32
N ASN A 42 6.89 11.95 -0.87
CA ASN A 42 8.07 11.57 -1.63
C ASN A 42 7.72 10.38 -2.54
N VAL A 43 7.96 10.57 -3.83
CA VAL A 43 7.73 9.57 -4.88
C VAL A 43 9.05 9.25 -5.56
N PHE A 44 9.27 7.97 -5.84
CA PHE A 44 10.37 7.51 -6.69
C PHE A 44 9.82 6.56 -7.75
N ASP A 45 10.03 6.90 -9.02
CA ASP A 45 9.67 6.06 -10.16
C ASP A 45 10.77 5.03 -10.42
N GLY A 46 10.38 3.75 -10.32
CA GLY A 46 11.27 2.62 -10.54
C GLY A 46 11.59 2.32 -12.00
N ASN A 47 10.83 2.88 -12.95
CA ASN A 47 11.06 2.79 -14.39
C ASN A 47 12.01 3.87 -14.90
N THR A 48 11.80 5.12 -14.49
CA THR A 48 12.63 6.26 -14.94
C THR A 48 13.85 6.50 -14.03
N GLY A 49 13.76 6.09 -12.77
CA GLY A 49 14.77 6.36 -11.76
C GLY A 49 14.70 7.78 -11.18
N VAL A 50 13.61 8.52 -11.46
CA VAL A 50 13.41 9.89 -11.00
C VAL A 50 12.73 9.88 -9.63
N GLY A 51 13.24 10.72 -8.73
CA GLY A 51 12.61 11.02 -7.45
C GLY A 51 12.06 12.45 -7.47
N PHE A 52 10.84 12.63 -6.98
CA PHE A 52 10.20 13.93 -6.91
C PHE A 52 9.35 14.05 -5.65
N THR A 53 9.10 15.30 -5.25
CA THR A 53 8.34 15.64 -4.05
C THR A 53 7.06 16.37 -4.45
N ILE A 54 5.95 15.92 -3.89
CA ILE A 54 4.63 16.52 -4.08
C ILE A 54 4.26 17.23 -2.77
N ASP A 55 4.27 18.57 -2.79
CA ASP A 55 3.94 19.42 -1.64
C ASP A 55 2.67 20.26 -1.85
N ASN A 56 2.08 20.22 -3.05
CA ASN A 56 0.82 20.89 -3.33
C ASN A 56 -0.33 20.20 -2.56
N PRO A 57 -1.10 20.93 -1.73
CA PRO A 57 -2.14 20.34 -0.90
C PRO A 57 -3.26 19.61 -1.67
N GLU A 58 -3.61 20.07 -2.88
CA GLU A 58 -4.66 19.44 -3.69
C GLU A 58 -4.16 18.14 -4.31
N ASP A 59 -2.90 18.08 -4.73
CA ASP A 59 -2.27 16.86 -5.26
C ASP A 59 -2.13 15.79 -4.16
N ILE A 60 -1.68 16.20 -2.98
CA ILE A 60 -1.60 15.35 -1.78
C ILE A 60 -2.97 14.77 -1.48
N LYS A 61 -3.99 15.63 -1.40
CA LYS A 61 -5.35 15.21 -1.10
C LYS A 61 -5.87 14.21 -2.14
N TYR A 62 -5.70 14.50 -3.43
CA TYR A 62 -6.13 13.60 -4.48
C TYR A 62 -5.49 12.22 -4.36
N ILE A 63 -4.16 12.14 -4.16
CA ILE A 63 -3.43 10.86 -4.06
C ILE A 63 -3.87 10.07 -2.84
N VAL A 64 -3.93 10.72 -1.67
CA VAL A 64 -4.33 10.10 -0.41
C VAL A 64 -5.76 9.56 -0.50
N GLU A 65 -6.71 10.38 -0.96
CA GLU A 65 -8.12 9.99 -1.10
C GLU A 65 -8.30 8.91 -2.18
N ASN A 66 -7.58 8.99 -3.31
CA ASN A 66 -7.60 7.96 -4.35
C ASN A 66 -7.24 6.59 -3.78
N ILE A 67 -6.13 6.49 -3.04
CA ILE A 67 -5.67 5.24 -2.43
C ILE A 67 -6.65 4.75 -1.34
N GLN A 68 -7.15 5.65 -0.49
CA GLN A 68 -8.10 5.32 0.59
C GLN A 68 -9.46 4.84 0.07
N SER A 69 -9.90 5.33 -1.08
CA SER A 69 -11.19 4.98 -1.69
C SER A 69 -11.26 3.54 -2.18
N LYS A 70 -10.12 2.85 -2.33
CA LYS A 70 -10.05 1.50 -2.91
C LYS A 70 -10.14 0.42 -1.84
N SER A 71 -11.14 -0.45 -1.97
CA SER A 71 -11.15 -1.73 -1.26
C SER A 71 -10.18 -2.70 -1.93
N MET A 72 -9.20 -3.18 -1.16
CA MET A 72 -8.12 -4.00 -1.68
C MET A 72 -8.09 -5.39 -1.05
N ARG A 73 -7.84 -6.41 -1.87
CA ARG A 73 -7.73 -7.81 -1.42
C ARG A 73 -6.30 -8.29 -1.55
N ARG A 74 -5.84 -9.10 -0.59
CA ARG A 74 -4.54 -9.75 -0.74
C ARG A 74 -4.57 -10.70 -1.93
N SER A 75 -3.63 -10.54 -2.84
CA SER A 75 -3.54 -11.30 -4.09
C SER A 75 -2.35 -12.27 -4.13
N GLY A 76 -1.36 -12.11 -3.24
CA GLY A 76 -0.23 -13.01 -3.13
C GLY A 76 0.84 -12.52 -2.16
N ILE A 77 1.90 -13.31 -1.98
CA ILE A 77 3.07 -12.98 -1.16
C ILE A 77 4.04 -12.15 -1.99
N SER A 78 4.58 -11.06 -1.42
CA SER A 78 5.50 -10.13 -2.09
C SER A 78 6.93 -10.16 -1.55
N ILE A 79 7.21 -11.00 -0.54
CA ILE A 79 8.54 -11.13 0.06
C ILE A 79 9.59 -11.45 -1.01
N GLY A 80 10.66 -10.67 -1.07
CA GLY A 80 11.75 -10.84 -2.04
C GLY A 80 11.44 -10.31 -3.44
N ARG A 81 10.28 -9.69 -3.67
CA ARG A 81 10.00 -9.01 -4.94
C ARG A 81 10.91 -7.80 -5.09
N VAL A 82 11.55 -7.71 -6.25
CA VAL A 82 12.32 -6.54 -6.70
C VAL A 82 11.52 -5.77 -7.74
N GLY A 83 11.69 -4.44 -7.76
CA GLY A 83 11.05 -3.55 -8.71
C GLY A 83 9.62 -3.14 -8.32
N TYR A 84 9.23 -1.97 -8.80
CA TYR A 84 7.93 -1.33 -8.61
C TYR A 84 7.77 -0.22 -9.63
N LEU A 85 6.54 0.27 -9.82
CA LEU A 85 6.28 1.44 -10.66
C LEU A 85 6.61 2.69 -9.86
N PHE A 86 5.93 2.91 -8.73
CA PHE A 86 6.23 4.00 -7.81
C PHE A 86 6.50 3.50 -6.39
N SER A 87 7.49 4.07 -5.72
CA SER A 87 7.66 4.00 -4.27
C SER A 87 7.10 5.27 -3.64
N ILE A 88 6.19 5.14 -2.69
CA ILE A 88 5.46 6.25 -2.10
C ILE A 88 5.67 6.30 -0.58
N THR A 89 6.03 7.48 -0.07
CA THR A 89 6.16 7.76 1.36
C THR A 89 5.44 9.06 1.71
N TYR A 90 4.46 8.98 2.63
CA TYR A 90 3.80 10.16 3.18
C TYR A 90 4.60 10.70 4.36
N VAL A 91 4.89 12.00 4.36
CA VAL A 91 5.78 12.65 5.33
C VAL A 91 5.04 13.76 6.06
N ASP A 92 5.29 13.89 7.37
CA ASP A 92 4.74 14.97 8.20
C ASP A 92 5.62 16.24 8.17
N SER A 93 5.16 17.30 8.81
CA SER A 93 5.87 18.58 8.87
C SER A 93 7.18 18.55 9.69
N ASN A 94 7.48 17.43 10.36
CA ASN A 94 8.75 17.18 11.04
C ASN A 94 9.68 16.29 10.21
N ASP A 95 9.38 16.11 8.91
CA ASP A 95 10.12 15.27 7.97
C ASP A 95 10.14 13.77 8.38
N LYS A 96 9.07 13.30 9.02
CA LYS A 96 8.92 11.89 9.43
C LYS A 96 7.88 11.16 8.60
N ALA A 97 8.20 9.94 8.20
CA ALA A 97 7.24 9.07 7.53
C ALA A 97 6.05 8.75 8.45
N ILE A 98 4.84 9.15 8.02
CA ILE A 98 3.57 8.91 8.73
C ILE A 98 3.17 7.44 8.61
N VAL A 99 3.48 6.84 7.46
CA VAL A 99 3.33 5.40 7.21
C VAL A 99 4.59 4.81 6.63
N SER A 100 4.80 3.52 6.89
CA SER A 100 5.80 2.75 6.17
C SER A 100 5.59 2.88 4.66
N THR A 101 6.68 3.12 3.93
CA THR A 101 6.71 3.13 2.47
C THR A 101 5.94 1.94 1.89
N PHE A 102 5.18 2.22 0.86
CA PHE A 102 4.48 1.22 0.06
C PHE A 102 4.72 1.50 -1.41
N PHE A 103 4.39 0.53 -2.26
CA PHE A 103 4.69 0.61 -3.67
C PHE A 103 3.43 0.49 -4.48
N ILE A 104 3.29 1.32 -5.51
CA ILE A 104 2.36 1.06 -6.61
C ILE A 104 3.12 0.20 -7.61
N ASN A 105 2.55 -0.94 -7.95
CA ASN A 105 3.12 -1.91 -8.89
C ASN A 105 2.37 -1.95 -10.23
N GLY A 106 1.25 -1.22 -10.34
CA GLY A 106 0.43 -1.08 -11.54
C GLY A 106 -0.89 -0.39 -11.20
N GLU A 107 -1.78 -0.22 -12.19
CA GLU A 107 -3.07 0.49 -12.06
C GLU A 107 -4.03 -0.10 -11.04
N ASP A 108 -3.85 -1.36 -10.66
CA ASP A 108 -4.73 -2.12 -9.78
C ASP A 108 -4.01 -2.71 -8.57
N THR A 109 -2.69 -2.52 -8.43
CA THR A 109 -1.86 -3.30 -7.51
C THR A 109 -0.99 -2.40 -6.62
N ILE A 110 -1.20 -2.51 -5.31
CA ILE A 110 -0.30 -1.98 -4.26
C ILE A 110 0.49 -3.13 -3.66
N ARG A 111 1.78 -2.92 -3.42
CA ARG A 111 2.62 -3.80 -2.61
C ARG A 111 2.94 -3.15 -1.28
N LYS A 112 2.63 -3.88 -0.21
CA LYS A 112 3.10 -3.58 1.14
C LYS A 112 3.47 -4.90 1.79
N ASP A 113 4.77 -5.13 1.91
CA ASP A 113 5.28 -6.42 2.33
C ASP A 113 4.64 -6.87 3.66
N PRO A 114 4.25 -8.15 3.79
CA PRO A 114 4.63 -9.28 2.93
C PRO A 114 3.63 -9.61 1.81
N PHE A 115 2.68 -8.74 1.46
CA PHE A 115 1.64 -9.06 0.49
C PHE A 115 1.52 -8.05 -0.66
N PHE A 116 1.04 -8.56 -1.79
CA PHE A 116 0.38 -7.77 -2.82
C PHE A 116 -1.10 -7.58 -2.47
N TYR A 117 -1.62 -6.43 -2.84
CA TYR A 117 -3.00 -6.03 -2.65
C TYR A 117 -3.55 -5.54 -3.99
N ARG A 118 -4.69 -6.09 -4.40
CA ARG A 118 -5.37 -5.72 -5.65
C ARG A 118 -6.72 -5.09 -5.40
N CYS A 119 -7.05 -4.08 -6.20
CA CYS A 119 -8.38 -3.48 -6.32
C CYS A 119 -8.91 -3.67 -7.76
N ASP A 120 -10.07 -3.08 -8.05
CA ASP A 120 -10.67 -3.10 -9.40
C ASP A 120 -10.08 -2.05 -10.36
N GLY A 121 -8.88 -1.53 -10.05
CA GLY A 121 -8.18 -0.51 -10.84
C GLY A 121 -8.43 0.95 -10.41
N GLY A 122 -7.95 1.86 -11.24
CA GLY A 122 -8.09 3.30 -11.06
C GLY A 122 -7.26 3.87 -9.90
N LEU A 123 -6.12 3.24 -9.61
CA LEU A 123 -5.06 3.91 -8.87
C LEU A 123 -4.53 5.09 -9.68
N CYS A 124 -4.05 6.11 -8.99
CA CYS A 124 -3.55 7.37 -9.54
C CYS A 124 -2.21 7.25 -10.31
N VAL A 125 -2.00 6.18 -11.08
CA VAL A 125 -0.77 5.93 -11.86
C VAL A 125 -0.52 7.06 -12.86
N ASP A 126 -1.45 7.30 -13.77
CA ASP A 126 -1.32 8.34 -14.80
C ASP A 126 -1.12 9.73 -14.19
N TYR A 127 -1.73 9.98 -13.03
CA TYR A 127 -1.58 11.24 -12.31
C TYR A 127 -0.17 11.43 -11.75
N LEU A 128 0.43 10.36 -11.20
CA LEU A 128 1.80 10.40 -10.72
C LEU A 128 2.79 10.59 -11.87
N GLU A 129 2.55 9.95 -13.02
CA GLU A 129 3.34 10.18 -14.24
C GLU A 129 3.22 11.64 -14.72
N GLU A 130 2.02 12.23 -14.69
CA GLU A 130 1.83 13.64 -15.04
C GLU A 130 2.56 14.59 -14.08
N LEU A 131 2.54 14.29 -12.78
CA LEU A 131 3.27 15.07 -11.77
C LEU A 131 4.78 14.92 -11.93
N GLU A 132 5.29 13.73 -12.22
CA GLU A 132 6.71 13.54 -12.53
C GLU A 132 7.14 14.42 -13.70
N ASN A 133 6.38 14.48 -14.78
CA ASN A 133 6.73 15.34 -15.92
C ASN A 133 6.78 16.84 -15.57
N LYS A 134 6.10 17.25 -14.50
CA LYS A 134 6.06 18.65 -14.03
C LYS A 134 7.12 18.96 -12.97
N LEU A 135 7.46 17.97 -12.15
CA LEU A 135 8.23 18.12 -10.91
C LEU A 135 9.59 17.40 -10.94
N GLY A 136 9.74 16.42 -11.84
CA GLY A 136 10.98 15.70 -12.07
C GLY A 136 11.97 16.57 -12.84
N ASP A 137 13.13 16.80 -12.24
CA ASP A 137 14.26 17.53 -12.83
C ASP A 137 15.07 16.68 -13.83
#